data_AF-A0A850EUS8-F1
#
_entry.id   AF-A0A850EUS8-F1
#
_cell.length_a   1.000
_cell.length_b   1.000
_cell.length_c   1.000
_cell.angle_alpha   90.00
_cell.angle_beta   90.00
_cell.angle_gamma   90.00
#
_symmetry.space_group_name_H-M   'P 1'
#
loop_
_entity.id
_entity.type
_entity.pdbx_description
1 polymer ?
#
loop_
_entity_poly.entity_id
_entity_poly.type
_entity_poly.pdbx_seq_one_letter_code
_entity_poly.pdbx_strand_id
1 'polypeptide(L)'
;MEKSLNEIQREVDAYISQFKEGYFSPLAMLARMSEEVGELAREVNHQFGEKPKKADEADNSIELELGDILFITICFANSLGIDLTEAHDKVMHKFNTRDADRWTKKNTD
;
A
#
# COMPACT_ATOMS: atom_id res chain seq x y z
N MET A 1 1.14 -10.69 19.36
CA MET A 1 1.52 -9.28 19.47
C MET A 1 1.21 -8.63 18.15
N GLU A 2 0.58 -7.47 18.17
CA GLU A 2 0.36 -6.65 16.97
C GLU A 2 1.69 -6.01 16.56
N LYS A 3 1.94 -5.89 15.24
CA LYS A 3 3.11 -5.19 14.70
C LYS A 3 2.76 -3.73 14.46
N SER A 4 3.61 -2.81 14.91
CA SER A 4 3.55 -1.41 14.54
C SER A 4 4.01 -1.18 13.10
N LEU A 5 3.61 -0.06 12.49
CA LEU A 5 4.03 0.28 11.12
C LEU A 5 5.56 0.41 11.00
N ASN A 6 6.22 0.93 12.04
CA ASN A 6 7.67 1.03 12.08
C ASN A 6 8.35 -0.36 12.11
N GLU A 7 7.80 -1.32 12.86
CA GLU A 7 8.29 -2.71 12.84
C GLU A 7 8.13 -3.36 11.47
N ILE A 8 7.00 -3.11 10.79
CA ILE A 8 6.78 -3.60 9.43
C ILE A 8 7.78 -2.95 8.44
N GLN A 9 8.05 -1.65 8.55
CA GLN A 9 9.08 -0.99 7.72
C GLN A 9 10.46 -1.62 7.93
N ARG A 10 10.85 -1.92 9.18
CA ARG A 10 12.13 -2.58 9.50
C ARG A 10 12.19 -4.02 9.01
N GLU A 11 11.08 -4.75 9.09
CA GLU A 11 11.01 -6.12 8.57
C GLU A 11 11.24 -6.15 7.06
N VAL A 12 10.62 -5.25 6.31
CA VAL A 12 10.85 -5.11 4.87
C VAL A 12 12.28 -4.66 4.57
N ASP A 13 12.84 -3.72 5.35
CA ASP A 13 14.24 -3.30 5.19
C ASP A 13 15.24 -4.43 5.43
N ALA A 14 15.05 -5.21 6.50
CA ALA A 14 15.85 -6.38 6.78
C ALA A 14 15.74 -7.43 5.67
N TYR A 15 14.54 -7.63 5.12
CA TYR A 15 14.34 -8.51 3.98
C TYR A 15 15.06 -8.02 2.72
N ILE A 16 14.92 -6.75 2.34
CA ILE A 16 15.55 -6.23 1.11
C ILE A 16 17.08 -6.15 1.24
N SER A 17 17.57 -5.78 2.42
CA SER A 17 19.01 -5.61 2.69
C SER A 17 19.81 -6.92 2.64
N GLN A 18 19.15 -8.08 2.55
CA GLN A 18 19.84 -9.36 2.32
C GLN A 18 20.35 -9.52 0.88
N PHE A 19 19.81 -8.74 -0.07
CA PHE A 19 20.14 -8.82 -1.48
C PHE A 19 21.20 -7.77 -1.86
N LYS A 20 22.10 -8.11 -2.79
CA LYS A 20 23.17 -7.18 -3.22
C LYS A 20 22.62 -6.00 -4.01
N GLU A 21 21.51 -6.23 -4.71
CA GLU A 21 20.81 -5.28 -5.53
C GLU A 21 20.12 -4.19 -4.69
N GLY A 22 19.68 -4.54 -3.47
CA GLY A 22 18.95 -3.65 -2.58
C GLY A 22 17.64 -3.15 -3.17
N TYR A 23 17.30 -1.88 -2.89
CA TYR A 23 16.13 -1.22 -3.44
C TYR A 23 16.32 -0.84 -4.92
N PHE A 24 15.24 -0.91 -5.71
CA PHE A 24 15.26 -0.37 -7.07
C PHE A 24 15.44 1.16 -7.09
N SER A 25 15.58 1.73 -8.29
CA SER A 25 15.51 3.19 -8.46
C SER A 25 14.07 3.71 -8.26
N PRO A 26 13.86 4.99 -7.90
CA PRO A 26 12.53 5.56 -7.70
C PRO A 26 11.57 5.39 -8.88
N LEU A 27 12.06 5.50 -10.13
CA LEU A 27 11.22 5.31 -11.32
C LEU A 27 10.82 3.84 -11.51
N ALA A 28 11.73 2.90 -11.21
CA ALA A 28 11.41 1.49 -11.25
C ALA A 28 10.42 1.11 -10.13
N MET A 29 10.55 1.68 -8.94
CA MET A 29 9.58 1.51 -7.85
C MET A 29 8.19 2.02 -8.23
N LEU A 30 8.11 3.19 -8.87
CA LEU A 30 6.84 3.75 -9.33
C LEU A 30 6.19 2.89 -10.42
N ALA A 31 6.99 2.32 -11.33
CA ALA A 31 6.49 1.39 -12.34
C ALA A 31 5.93 0.11 -11.69
N ARG A 32 6.66 -0.49 -10.75
CA ARG A 32 6.19 -1.65 -9.98
C ARG A 32 4.93 -1.34 -9.18
N MET A 33 4.85 -0.18 -8.54
CA MET A 33 3.62 0.23 -7.84
C MET A 33 2.42 0.35 -8.79
N SER A 34 2.64 0.81 -10.02
CA SER A 34 1.57 0.90 -11.04
C SER A 34 1.11 -0.48 -11.51
N GLU A 35 2.01 -1.45 -11.56
CA GLU A 35 1.72 -2.86 -11.85
C GLU A 35 0.80 -3.46 -10.77
N GLU A 36 1.17 -3.35 -9.49
CA GLU A 36 0.36 -3.89 -8.37
C GLU A 36 -1.04 -3.26 -8.30
N VAL A 37 -1.17 -1.97 -8.65
CA VAL A 37 -2.49 -1.31 -8.74
C VAL A 37 -3.33 -1.90 -9.89
N GLY A 38 -2.70 -2.28 -11.00
CA GLY A 38 -3.37 -2.96 -12.10
C GLY A 38 -3.86 -4.36 -11.71
N GLU A 39 -3.08 -5.09 -10.93
CA GLU A 39 -3.43 -6.40 -10.39
C GLU A 39 -4.61 -6.30 -9.40
N LEU A 40 -4.55 -5.37 -8.45
CA LEU A 40 -5.67 -5.06 -7.56
C LEU A 40 -6.94 -4.72 -8.35
N ALA A 41 -6.83 -3.87 -9.39
CA ALA A 41 -7.96 -3.48 -10.21
C ALA A 41 -8.59 -4.70 -10.92
N ARG A 42 -7.77 -5.66 -11.35
CA ARG A 42 -8.25 -6.91 -11.96
C ARG A 42 -9.05 -7.73 -10.95
N GLU A 43 -8.53 -7.97 -9.75
CA GLU A 43 -9.24 -8.78 -8.74
C GLU A 43 -10.51 -8.09 -8.21
N VAL A 44 -10.50 -6.76 -8.06
CA VAL A 44 -11.72 -5.98 -7.75
C VAL A 44 -12.76 -6.15 -8.85
N ASN A 45 -12.37 -6.09 -10.12
CA ASN A 45 -13.29 -6.25 -11.24
C ASN A 45 -13.82 -7.70 -11.33
N HIS A 46 -13.02 -8.69 -10.96
CA HIS A 46 -13.44 -10.08 -10.85
C HIS A 46 -14.50 -10.31 -9.77
N GLN A 47 -14.37 -9.65 -8.62
CA GLN A 47 -15.26 -9.86 -7.48
C GLN A 47 -16.51 -8.97 -7.47
N PHE A 48 -16.36 -7.72 -7.91
CA PHE A 48 -17.39 -6.69 -7.78
C PHE A 48 -17.79 -6.04 -9.12
N GLY A 49 -17.10 -6.40 -10.20
CA GLY A 49 -17.33 -5.86 -11.54
C GLY A 49 -18.04 -6.83 -12.48
N GLU A 50 -17.99 -6.51 -13.77
CA GLU A 50 -18.75 -7.21 -14.82
C GLU A 50 -17.98 -8.37 -15.45
N LYS A 51 -16.68 -8.49 -15.15
CA LYS A 51 -15.81 -9.49 -15.75
C LYS A 51 -15.58 -10.63 -14.76
N PRO A 52 -16.22 -11.80 -14.91
CA PRO A 52 -15.97 -12.93 -14.01
C PRO A 52 -14.55 -13.49 -14.20
N LYS A 53 -13.94 -13.93 -13.10
CA LYS A 53 -12.65 -14.63 -13.08
C LYS A 53 -12.76 -15.93 -13.87
N LYS A 54 -11.76 -16.23 -14.71
CA LYS A 54 -11.74 -17.51 -15.43
C LYS A 54 -11.19 -18.63 -14.54
N ALA A 55 -11.62 -19.86 -14.78
CA ALA A 55 -11.18 -21.02 -13.99
C ALA A 55 -9.69 -21.39 -14.19
N ASP A 56 -9.07 -20.91 -15.26
CA ASP A 56 -7.65 -21.08 -15.58
C ASP A 56 -6.77 -19.93 -15.08
N GLU A 57 -7.36 -18.85 -14.54
CA GLU A 57 -6.60 -17.76 -13.92
C GLU A 57 -6.09 -18.19 -12.55
N ALA A 58 -4.87 -17.77 -12.21
CA ALA A 58 -4.24 -18.10 -10.94
C ALA A 58 -5.10 -17.61 -9.76
N ASP A 59 -5.06 -18.37 -8.67
CA ASP A 59 -5.68 -17.94 -7.43
C ASP A 59 -4.94 -16.68 -6.95
N ASN A 60 -5.69 -15.60 -6.85
CA ASN A 60 -5.25 -14.32 -6.28
C ASN A 60 -6.46 -13.67 -5.63
N SER A 61 -6.22 -12.74 -4.71
CA SER A 61 -7.28 -12.12 -3.92
C SER A 61 -6.99 -10.65 -3.70
N ILE A 62 -8.05 -9.86 -3.51
CA ILE A 62 -7.94 -8.44 -3.15
C ILE A 62 -7.05 -8.24 -1.91
N GLU A 63 -7.07 -9.19 -0.96
CA GLU A 63 -6.22 -9.14 0.24
C GLU A 63 -4.73 -9.21 -0.12
N LEU A 64 -4.35 -10.14 -1.00
CA LEU A 64 -2.94 -10.28 -1.44
C LEU A 64 -2.49 -9.06 -2.23
N GLU A 65 -3.30 -8.57 -3.16
CA GLU A 65 -2.97 -7.39 -3.98
C GLU A 65 -2.82 -6.11 -3.13
N LEU A 66 -3.65 -5.96 -2.08
CA LEU A 66 -3.47 -4.89 -1.10
C LEU A 66 -2.17 -5.06 -0.30
N GLY A 67 -1.78 -6.30 -0.01
CA GLY A 67 -0.50 -6.66 0.59
C GLY A 67 0.68 -6.27 -0.29
N ASP A 68 0.61 -6.53 -1.60
CA ASP A 68 1.66 -6.18 -2.56
C ASP A 68 1.80 -4.66 -2.71
N ILE A 69 0.68 -3.93 -2.76
CA ILE A 69 0.68 -2.46 -2.73
C ILE A 69 1.30 -1.92 -1.45
N LEU A 70 0.98 -2.52 -0.29
CA LEU A 70 1.59 -2.13 0.97
C LEU A 70 3.10 -2.38 0.96
N PHE A 71 3.53 -3.55 0.48
CA PHE A 71 4.93 -3.93 0.38
C PHE A 71 5.74 -2.98 -0.51
N ILE A 72 5.25 -2.67 -1.71
CA ILE A 72 5.97 -1.76 -2.63
C ILE A 72 5.96 -0.32 -2.10
N THR A 73 4.90 0.11 -1.40
CA THR A 73 4.85 1.41 -0.72
C THR A 73 5.93 1.51 0.35
N ILE A 74 6.09 0.47 1.18
CA ILE A 74 7.14 0.40 2.20
C ILE A 74 8.53 0.38 1.56
N CYS A 75 8.73 -0.43 0.51
CA CYS A 75 10.00 -0.45 -0.22
C CYS A 75 10.38 0.94 -0.74
N PHE A 76 9.40 1.65 -1.30
CA PHE A 76 9.62 2.99 -1.82
C PHE A 76 9.96 3.97 -0.70
N ALA A 77 9.21 3.94 0.41
CA ALA A 77 9.46 4.80 1.57
C ALA A 77 10.85 4.56 2.16
N ASN A 78 11.22 3.30 2.42
CA ASN A 78 12.52 2.93 2.95
C ASN A 78 13.66 3.37 2.02
N SER A 79 13.51 3.20 0.70
CA SER A 79 14.52 3.60 -0.30
C SER A 79 14.83 5.10 -0.29
N LEU A 80 13.90 5.92 0.21
CA LEU A 80 14.02 7.37 0.30
C LEU A 80 14.25 7.87 1.75
N GLY A 81 14.34 6.95 2.73
CA GLY A 81 14.47 7.32 4.15
C GLY A 81 13.21 7.97 4.74
N ILE A 82 12.03 7.61 4.23
CA ILE A 82 10.74 8.15 4.69
C ILE A 82 10.17 7.27 5.81
N ASP A 83 9.84 7.91 6.94
CA ASP A 83 9.04 7.29 8.01
C ASP A 83 7.54 7.36 7.66
N LEU A 84 6.92 6.20 7.45
CA LEU A 84 5.50 6.12 7.08
C LEU A 84 4.58 6.41 8.26
N THR A 85 5.02 6.21 9.51
CA THR A 85 4.28 6.65 10.70
C THR A 85 4.19 8.16 10.73
N GLU A 86 5.32 8.86 10.52
CA GLU A 86 5.30 10.33 10.45
C GLU A 86 4.48 10.85 9.26
N ALA A 87 4.59 10.20 8.08
CA ALA A 87 3.80 10.56 6.91
C ALA A 87 2.29 10.39 7.16
N HIS A 88 1.89 9.28 7.78
CA HIS A 88 0.51 9.03 8.20
C HIS A 88 0.00 10.12 9.14
N ASP A 89 0.77 10.46 10.18
CA ASP A 89 0.36 11.45 11.18
C ASP A 89 0.15 12.84 10.57
N LYS A 90 1.01 13.24 9.63
CA LYS A 90 0.86 14.48 8.86
C LYS A 90 -0.43 14.49 8.03
N VAL A 91 -0.75 13.38 7.36
CA VAL A 91 -1.98 13.24 6.56
C VAL A 91 -3.22 13.31 7.45
N MET A 92 -3.21 12.59 8.58
CA MET A 92 -4.32 12.60 9.52
C MET A 92 -4.50 13.96 10.20
N HIS A 93 -3.42 14.64 10.57
CA HIS A 93 -3.49 16.00 11.08
C HIS A 93 -4.14 16.95 10.08
N LYS A 94 -3.78 16.86 8.79
CA LYS A 94 -4.41 17.65 7.72
C LYS A 94 -5.91 17.38 7.60
N PHE A 95 -6.34 16.13 7.69
CA PHE A 95 -7.78 15.80 7.64
C PHE A 95 -8.54 16.28 8.86
N ASN A 96 -7.95 16.18 10.06
CA ASN A 96 -8.59 16.57 11.31
C ASN A 96 -8.63 18.07 11.58
N THR A 97 -7.84 18.87 10.85
CA THR A 97 -7.75 20.32 11.06
C THR A 97 -8.24 21.08 9.83
N ARG A 98 -7.49 21.01 8.73
CA ARG A 98 -7.73 21.79 7.52
C ARG A 98 -8.99 21.35 6.78
N ASP A 99 -9.25 20.04 6.75
CA ASP A 99 -10.41 19.47 6.06
C ASP A 99 -11.50 19.01 7.06
N ALA A 100 -11.48 19.52 8.31
CA ALA A 100 -12.31 19.03 9.43
C ALA A 100 -13.82 19.09 9.16
N ASP A 101 -14.27 20.12 8.45
CA ASP A 101 -15.68 20.35 8.10
C ASP A 101 -15.98 20.02 6.63
N ARG A 102 -15.04 19.35 5.94
CA ARG A 102 -15.21 18.99 4.53
C ARG A 102 -16.24 17.87 4.32
N TRP A 103 -16.45 17.04 5.34
CA TRP A 103 -17.30 15.85 5.27
C TRP A 103 -18.25 15.76 6.46
N THR A 104 -19.49 15.36 6.22
CA THR A 104 -20.50 15.15 7.27
C THR A 104 -20.10 13.98 8.17
N LYS A 105 -19.92 14.24 9.45
CA LYS A 105 -19.67 13.19 10.45
C LYS A 105 -20.94 12.37 10.67
N LYS A 106 -20.79 11.06 10.83
CA LYS A 106 -21.92 10.18 11.21
C LYS A 106 -22.34 10.49 12.64
N ASN A 107 -23.66 10.47 12.91
CA ASN A 107 -24.25 10.65 14.24
C ASN A 107 -23.89 11.98 14.92
N THR A 108 -24.01 13.10 14.19
CA THR A 108 -23.92 14.46 14.76
C THR A 108 -25.27 15.07 15.15
N ASP A 109 -26.33 14.26 15.17
CA ASP A 109 -27.65 14.60 15.73
C ASP A 109 -27.71 14.28 17.23
#